data_AF-A0A0H3G8Y1-F1
#
_entry.id   AF-A0A0H3G8Y1-F1
#
_cell.length_a   1.000
_cell.length_b   1.000
_cell.length_c   1.000
_cell.angle_alpha   90.00
_cell.angle_beta   90.00
_cell.angle_gamma   90.00
#
_symmetry.space_group_name_H-M   'P 1'
#
loop_
_entity.id
_entity.type
_entity.pdbx_description
1 polymer ?
#
loop_
_entity_poly.entity_id
_entity_poly.type
_entity_poly.pdbx_seq_one_letter_code
_entity_poly.pdbx_strand_id
1 'polypeptide(L)'
;MTRHASSETTKIEKVRQWLREERNSRGWSANRLAKEAKLSAEARGKISDIKQQTISAFENRQTKGIPEWVTFVAAAFEDHPTPSVIKNITEAKCTEASVKLPTQTELRKMLLGLLAPMEIGSPDSWNLKQKIASSLAQRLPIVMTQPQIFHTEI
;
A
#
# COMPACT_ATOMS: atom_id res chain seq x y z
N MET A 1 13.81 36.91 19.34
CA MET A 1 13.85 36.77 17.86
C MET A 1 13.80 35.28 17.50
N THR A 2 12.62 34.70 17.25
CA THR A 2 12.45 33.23 17.02
C THR A 2 11.32 32.84 16.05
N ARG A 3 10.64 33.80 15.39
CA ARG A 3 9.46 33.51 14.56
C ARG A 3 9.77 32.97 13.15
N HIS A 4 10.98 33.17 12.63
CA HIS A 4 11.33 32.73 11.27
C HIS A 4 11.59 31.21 11.17
N ALA A 5 12.22 30.61 12.18
CA ALA A 5 12.58 29.19 12.18
C ALA A 5 11.36 28.24 12.15
N SER A 6 10.22 28.63 12.75
CA SER A 6 9.00 27.81 12.72
C SER A 6 8.32 27.81 11.33
N SER A 7 8.41 28.92 10.60
CA SER A 7 7.84 29.01 9.24
C SER A 7 8.63 28.21 8.21
N GLU A 8 9.94 28.07 8.40
CA GLU A 8 10.81 27.38 7.44
C GLU A 8 10.77 25.87 7.63
N THR A 9 10.77 25.43 8.89
CA THR A 9 10.58 24.02 9.26
C THR A 9 9.24 23.46 8.80
N THR A 10 8.16 24.25 8.87
CA THR A 10 6.84 23.84 8.36
C THR A 10 6.80 23.74 6.84
N LYS A 11 7.50 24.62 6.10
CA LYS A 11 7.62 24.53 4.63
C LYS A 11 8.35 23.24 4.23
N ILE A 12 9.47 22.93 4.88
CA ILE A 12 10.24 21.72 4.57
C ILE A 12 9.40 20.47 4.84
N GLU A 13 8.63 20.45 5.91
CA GLU A 13 7.76 19.30 6.23
C GLU A 13 6.65 19.11 5.19
N LYS A 14 6.04 20.20 4.70
CA LYS A 14 5.08 20.13 3.59
C LYS A 14 5.69 19.51 2.34
N VAL A 15 6.93 19.89 1.99
CA VAL A 15 7.63 19.30 0.84
C VAL A 15 7.92 17.81 1.05
N ARG A 16 8.33 17.40 2.26
CA ARG A 16 8.53 15.97 2.57
C ARG A 16 7.24 15.18 2.46
N GLN A 17 6.14 15.73 2.98
CA GLN A 17 4.84 15.09 2.92
C GLN A 17 4.38 14.93 1.48
N TRP A 18 4.43 16.01 0.69
CA TRP A 18 4.11 15.99 -0.74
C TRP A 18 4.93 14.94 -1.50
N LEU A 19 6.25 14.87 -1.26
CA LEU A 19 7.13 13.90 -1.90
C LEU A 19 6.70 12.45 -1.62
N ARG A 20 6.34 12.16 -0.37
CA ARG A 20 5.87 10.83 0.05
C ARG A 20 4.52 10.48 -0.56
N GLU A 21 3.60 11.44 -0.60
CA GLU A 21 2.26 11.27 -1.17
C GLU A 21 2.33 11.00 -2.67
N GLU A 22 3.09 11.81 -3.42
CA GLU A 22 3.30 11.62 -4.86
C GLU A 22 4.03 10.30 -5.20
N ARG A 23 4.98 9.90 -4.35
CA ARG A 23 5.68 8.63 -4.50
C ARG A 23 4.74 7.44 -4.25
N ASN A 24 3.95 7.50 -3.18
CA ASN A 24 3.00 6.44 -2.80
C ASN A 24 1.87 6.31 -3.83
N SER A 25 1.34 7.42 -4.33
CA SER A 25 0.28 7.41 -5.35
C SER A 25 0.70 6.76 -6.66
N ARG A 26 2.00 6.74 -6.97
CA ARG A 26 2.59 6.06 -8.14
C ARG A 26 3.12 4.65 -7.84
N GLY A 27 3.10 4.21 -6.58
CA GLY A 27 3.73 2.96 -6.16
C GLY A 27 5.25 2.95 -6.37
N TRP A 28 5.90 4.11 -6.32
CA TRP A 28 7.34 4.22 -6.56
C TRP A 28 8.14 3.93 -5.29
N SER A 29 9.24 3.20 -5.43
CA SER A 29 10.25 3.11 -4.37
C SER A 29 11.14 4.36 -4.37
N ALA A 30 11.82 4.64 -3.25
CA ALA A 30 12.80 5.74 -3.19
C ALA A 30 13.92 5.57 -4.23
N ASN A 31 14.29 4.32 -4.57
CA ASN A 31 15.25 4.02 -5.63
C ASN A 31 14.70 4.41 -7.01
N ARG A 32 13.45 4.04 -7.31
CA ARG A 32 12.82 4.43 -8.57
C ARG A 32 12.73 5.95 -8.69
N LEU A 33 12.29 6.64 -7.65
CA LEU A 33 12.22 8.10 -7.61
C LEU A 33 13.58 8.76 -7.91
N ALA A 34 14.68 8.22 -7.35
CA ALA A 34 16.03 8.74 -7.61
C ALA A 34 16.42 8.60 -9.09
N LYS A 35 16.09 7.46 -9.71
CA LYS A 35 16.35 7.23 -11.14
C LYS A 35 15.55 8.19 -12.01
N GLU A 36 14.25 8.32 -11.78
CA GLU A 36 13.40 9.22 -12.57
C GLU A 36 13.83 10.68 -12.41
N ALA A 37 14.16 11.10 -11.18
CA ALA A 37 14.67 12.45 -10.93
C ALA A 37 16.01 12.72 -11.64
N LYS A 38 16.89 11.71 -11.71
CA LYS A 38 18.15 11.80 -12.45
C LYS A 38 17.91 11.94 -13.95
N LEU A 39 17.02 11.12 -14.52
CA LEU A 39 16.64 11.22 -15.94
C LEU A 39 16.03 12.58 -16.26
N SER A 40 15.17 13.08 -15.38
CA SER A 40 14.52 14.38 -15.54
C SER A 40 15.51 15.56 -15.41
N ALA A 41 16.58 15.41 -14.61
CA ALA A 41 17.69 16.38 -14.54
C ALA A 41 18.56 16.35 -15.81
N GLU A 42 18.91 15.16 -16.30
CA GLU A 42 19.67 14.97 -17.54
C GLU A 42 18.94 15.55 -18.75
N ALA A 43 17.62 15.33 -18.84
CA ALA A 43 16.77 15.91 -19.88
C ALA A 43 16.78 17.45 -19.88
N ARG A 44 17.05 18.07 -18.73
CA ARG A 44 17.15 19.53 -18.55
C ARG A 44 18.59 20.04 -18.60
N GLY A 45 19.53 19.21 -19.02
CA GLY A 45 20.95 19.57 -19.19
C GLY A 45 21.71 19.76 -17.88
N LYS A 46 21.20 19.21 -16.77
CA LYS A 46 21.85 19.30 -15.45
C LYS A 46 22.28 17.92 -14.97
N ILE A 47 23.55 17.81 -14.57
CA ILE A 47 24.08 16.59 -13.95
C ILE A 47 23.64 16.60 -12.49
N SER A 48 22.85 15.62 -12.07
CA SER A 48 22.48 15.43 -10.67
C SER A 48 22.83 14.01 -10.20
N ASP A 49 23.62 13.91 -9.12
CA ASP A 49 23.93 12.64 -8.47
C ASP A 49 22.87 12.32 -7.39
N ILE A 50 21.61 12.22 -7.83
CA ILE A 50 20.48 11.89 -6.94
C ILE A 50 20.52 10.38 -6.67
N LYS A 51 20.81 10.02 -5.42
CA LYS A 51 20.80 8.62 -4.95
C LYS A 51 19.59 8.36 -4.08
N GLN A 52 19.20 7.09 -3.98
CA GLN A 52 18.17 6.64 -3.05
C GLN A 52 18.43 7.14 -1.62
N GLN A 53 19.68 7.06 -1.16
CA GLN A 53 20.07 7.49 0.18
C GLN A 53 19.76 8.98 0.43
N THR A 54 19.97 9.83 -0.58
CA THR A 54 19.68 11.27 -0.50
C THR A 54 18.19 11.52 -0.32
N ILE A 55 17.35 10.78 -1.04
CA ILE A 55 15.89 10.84 -0.93
C ILE A 55 15.44 10.37 0.45
N SER A 56 15.93 9.21 0.91
CA SER A 56 15.59 8.66 2.23
C SER A 56 16.05 9.56 3.37
N ALA A 57 17.24 10.17 3.28
CA ALA A 57 17.73 11.12 4.26
C ALA A 57 16.83 12.37 4.35
N PHE A 58 16.36 12.87 3.20
CA PHE A 58 15.42 13.99 3.15
C PHE A 58 14.07 13.62 3.76
N GLU A 59 13.50 12.47 3.39
CA GLU A 59 12.25 11.96 3.97
C GLU A 59 12.38 11.76 5.49
N ASN A 60 13.52 11.27 5.99
CA ASN A 60 13.75 10.98 7.42
C ASN A 60 14.20 12.20 8.24
N ARG A 61 13.98 13.43 7.73
CA ARG A 61 14.30 14.70 8.40
C ARG A 61 15.78 14.90 8.76
N GLN A 62 16.69 14.19 8.09
CA GLN A 62 18.13 14.34 8.31
C GLN A 62 18.70 15.59 7.62
N THR A 63 17.95 16.19 6.69
CA THR A 63 18.29 17.44 6.00
C THR A 63 17.56 18.64 6.60
N LYS A 64 18.31 19.74 6.81
CA LYS A 64 17.80 20.98 7.42
C LYS A 64 17.15 21.97 6.45
N GLY A 65 17.22 21.71 5.14
CA GLY A 65 16.69 22.60 4.09
C GLY A 65 16.09 21.82 2.93
N ILE A 66 15.44 22.54 2.01
CA ILE A 66 14.90 22.00 0.75
C ILE A 66 16.05 21.93 -0.26
N PRO A 67 16.48 20.73 -0.69
CA PRO A 67 17.54 20.62 -1.68
C PRO A 67 17.07 21.07 -3.06
N GLU A 68 17.98 21.60 -3.87
CA GLU A 68 17.67 22.01 -5.25
C GLU A 68 17.16 20.85 -6.11
N TRP A 69 17.60 19.62 -5.82
CA TRP A 69 17.18 18.44 -6.57
C TRP A 69 15.68 18.12 -6.45
N VAL A 70 14.98 18.69 -5.47
CA VAL A 70 13.52 18.55 -5.35
C VAL A 70 12.81 19.11 -6.60
N THR A 71 13.40 20.10 -7.27
CA THR A 71 12.84 20.65 -8.53
C THR A 71 12.86 19.61 -9.65
N PHE A 72 13.89 18.76 -9.72
CA PHE A 72 13.97 17.66 -10.69
C PHE A 72 12.99 16.53 -10.37
N VAL A 73 12.63 16.37 -9.09
CA VAL A 73 11.60 15.42 -8.69
C VAL A 73 10.21 15.92 -9.08
N ALA A 74 9.91 17.21 -8.89
CA ALA A 74 8.66 17.80 -9.34
C ALA A 74 8.48 17.62 -10.86
N ALA A 75 9.54 17.92 -11.60
CA ALA A 75 9.64 17.65 -13.02
C ALA A 75 9.39 16.17 -13.38
N ALA A 76 10.03 15.22 -12.69
CA ALA A 76 9.81 13.80 -12.92
C ALA A 76 8.36 13.37 -12.65
N PHE A 77 7.66 14.03 -11.73
CA PHE A 77 6.24 13.78 -11.47
C PHE A 77 5.31 14.36 -12.53
N GLU A 78 5.70 15.46 -13.17
CA GLU A 78 4.99 16.05 -14.32
C GLU A 78 5.15 15.16 -15.57
N ASP A 79 6.36 14.64 -15.80
CA ASP A 79 6.67 13.71 -16.90
C ASP A 79 5.91 12.37 -16.76
N HIS A 80 5.53 12.01 -15.52
CA HIS A 80 4.81 10.78 -15.19
C HIS A 80 3.54 11.08 -14.38
N PRO A 81 2.45 11.52 -15.02
CA PRO A 81 1.18 11.76 -14.34
C PRO A 81 0.67 10.47 -13.69
N THR A 82 0.08 10.59 -12.49
CA THR A 82 -0.56 9.45 -11.84
C THR A 82 -1.67 8.92 -12.74
N PRO A 83 -1.70 7.60 -13.03
CA PRO A 83 -2.83 7.03 -13.75
C PRO A 83 -4.08 7.21 -12.89
N SER A 84 -5.07 7.95 -13.40
CA SER A 84 -6.34 8.27 -12.71
C SER A 84 -7.08 7.03 -12.19
N VAL A 85 -6.74 5.85 -12.70
CA VAL A 85 -7.30 4.55 -12.31
C VAL A 85 -6.89 4.13 -10.89
N ILE A 86 -5.70 4.49 -10.41
CA ILE A 86 -5.22 4.07 -9.06
C ILE A 86 -5.88 4.88 -7.95
N LYS A 87 -6.32 6.13 -8.20
CA LYS A 87 -7.11 6.89 -7.21
C LYS A 87 -8.34 6.12 -6.75
N ASN A 88 -9.01 5.40 -7.64
CA ASN A 88 -10.15 4.55 -7.29
C ASN A 88 -9.79 3.30 -6.47
N ILE A 89 -8.53 2.87 -6.48
CA ILE A 89 -8.06 1.67 -5.76
C ILE A 89 -7.44 2.05 -4.40
N THR A 90 -6.72 3.17 -4.32
CA THR A 90 -6.12 3.65 -3.06
C THR A 90 -7.06 4.52 -2.23
N GLU A 91 -8.05 5.17 -2.85
CA GLU A 91 -9.18 5.81 -2.14
C GLU A 91 -10.33 4.83 -1.86
N ALA A 92 -10.16 3.54 -2.17
CA ALA A 92 -10.79 2.50 -1.38
C ALA A 92 -10.13 2.48 0.01
N LYS A 93 -10.29 3.59 0.75
CA LYS A 93 -10.70 3.51 2.14
C LYS A 93 -11.73 2.39 2.12
N CYS A 94 -11.48 1.29 2.81
CA CYS A 94 -12.57 0.39 3.17
C CYS A 94 -13.56 1.30 3.89
N THR A 95 -14.49 1.90 3.14
CA THR A 95 -15.69 2.43 3.71
C THR A 95 -16.20 1.23 4.47
N GLU A 96 -16.42 1.43 5.76
CA GLU A 96 -17.26 0.58 6.58
C GLU A 96 -18.67 0.61 5.96
N ALA A 97 -18.81 0.15 4.71
CA ALA A 97 -19.98 -0.55 4.31
C ALA A 97 -20.12 -1.59 5.40
N SER A 98 -21.25 -1.53 6.09
CA SER A 98 -21.71 -2.58 6.98
C SER A 98 -21.87 -3.83 6.12
N VAL A 99 -20.73 -4.43 5.72
CA VAL A 99 -20.65 -5.71 5.05
C VAL A 99 -21.07 -6.66 6.15
N LYS A 100 -22.38 -6.88 6.21
CA LYS A 100 -22.95 -7.98 6.98
C LYS A 100 -22.15 -9.19 6.55
N LEU A 101 -21.35 -9.72 7.48
CA LEU A 101 -20.60 -10.95 7.26
C LEU A 101 -21.60 -11.97 6.67
N PRO A 102 -21.25 -12.64 5.56
CA PRO A 102 -22.17 -13.57 4.94
C PRO A 102 -22.61 -14.58 6.00
N THR A 103 -23.89 -14.93 5.99
CA THR A 103 -24.43 -15.87 6.95
C THR A 103 -23.69 -17.21 6.84
N GLN A 104 -23.67 -18.00 7.91
CA GLN A 104 -23.02 -19.32 7.91
C GLN A 104 -23.44 -20.20 6.71
N THR A 105 -24.71 -20.10 6.29
CA THR A 105 -25.25 -20.82 5.13
C THR A 105 -24.65 -20.33 3.81
N GLU A 106 -24.49 -19.02 3.64
CA GLU A 106 -23.87 -18.42 2.46
C GLU A 106 -22.37 -18.74 2.38
N LEU A 107 -21.66 -18.62 3.50
CA LEU A 107 -20.25 -19.00 3.61
C LEU A 107 -20.05 -20.47 3.25
N ARG A 108 -20.90 -21.38 3.77
CA ARG A 108 -20.84 -22.80 3.43
C ARG A 108 -21.00 -23.03 1.93
N LYS A 109 -21.94 -22.34 1.26
CA LYS A 109 -22.14 -22.48 -0.19
C LYS A 109 -20.94 -21.98 -0.98
N MET A 110 -20.36 -20.85 -0.60
CA MET A 110 -19.16 -20.30 -1.22
C MET A 110 -17.97 -21.26 -1.08
N LEU A 111 -17.72 -21.75 0.14
CA LEU A 111 -16.64 -22.70 0.43
C LEU A 111 -16.85 -24.03 -0.32
N LEU A 112 -18.09 -24.51 -0.43
CA LEU A 112 -18.40 -25.69 -1.24
C LEU A 112 -18.11 -25.47 -2.73
N GLY A 113 -18.44 -24.30 -3.27
CA GLY A 113 -18.12 -23.95 -4.66
C GLY A 113 -16.61 -23.94 -4.93
N LEU A 114 -15.81 -23.50 -3.95
CA LEU A 114 -14.36 -23.50 -4.04
C LEU A 114 -13.76 -24.91 -3.91
N LEU A 115 -14.36 -25.78 -3.09
CA LEU A 115 -13.91 -27.17 -2.91
C LEU A 115 -14.42 -28.10 -4.02
N ALA A 116 -15.46 -27.71 -4.77
CA ALA A 116 -16.05 -28.52 -5.83
C ALA A 116 -15.03 -28.98 -6.89
N PRO A 117 -14.19 -28.11 -7.48
CA PRO A 117 -13.21 -28.52 -8.49
C PRO A 117 -12.00 -29.29 -7.95
N MET A 118 -11.84 -29.44 -6.62
CA MET A 118 -10.69 -30.14 -6.06
C MET A 118 -10.84 -31.66 -6.23
N GLU A 119 -9.91 -32.32 -6.90
CA GLU A 119 -9.88 -33.77 -6.93
C GLU A 119 -9.31 -34.30 -5.60
N ILE A 120 -10.18 -34.92 -4.80
CA ILE A 120 -9.78 -35.66 -3.60
C ILE A 120 -9.91 -37.13 -3.96
N GLY A 121 -8.81 -37.87 -3.90
CA GLY A 121 -8.73 -39.30 -4.22
C GLY A 121 -9.41 -40.20 -3.17
N SER A 122 -10.64 -39.87 -2.77
CA SER A 122 -11.42 -40.66 -1.82
C SER A 122 -12.82 -40.97 -2.37
N PRO A 123 -13.38 -42.17 -2.09
CA PRO A 123 -14.71 -42.56 -2.56
C PRO A 123 -15.82 -41.63 -2.01
N ASP A 124 -15.58 -41.02 -0.84
CA ASP A 124 -16.49 -40.07 -0.17
C ASP A 124 -16.03 -38.60 -0.31
N SER A 125 -15.34 -38.27 -1.40
CA SER A 125 -14.78 -36.94 -1.67
C SER A 125 -15.80 -35.82 -1.48
N TRP A 126 -17.05 -36.02 -1.92
CA TRP A 126 -18.10 -35.01 -1.78
C TRP A 126 -18.57 -34.80 -0.33
N ASN A 127 -18.76 -35.88 0.43
CA ASN A 127 -19.15 -35.81 1.84
C ASN A 127 -18.05 -35.11 2.66
N LEU A 128 -16.79 -35.40 2.36
CA LEU A 128 -15.65 -34.76 2.98
C LEU A 128 -15.61 -33.25 2.69
N LYS A 129 -15.80 -32.83 1.43
CA LYS A 129 -15.89 -31.41 1.04
C LYS A 129 -17.02 -30.70 1.78
N GLN A 130 -18.19 -31.35 1.90
CA GLN A 130 -19.32 -30.83 2.66
C GLN A 130 -18.99 -30.64 4.16
N LYS A 131 -18.28 -31.58 4.78
CA LYS A 131 -17.83 -31.47 6.17
C LYS A 131 -16.82 -30.35 6.35
N ILE A 132 -15.83 -30.23 5.46
CA ILE A 132 -14.83 -29.15 5.48
C ILE A 132 -15.50 -27.79 5.37
N ALA A 133 -16.35 -27.59 4.36
CA ALA A 133 -17.05 -26.32 4.17
C ALA A 133 -17.95 -25.96 5.37
N SER A 134 -18.61 -26.95 5.98
CA SER A 134 -19.46 -26.73 7.15
C SER A 134 -18.64 -26.32 8.39
N SER A 135 -17.50 -26.99 8.62
CA SER A 135 -16.59 -26.69 9.74
C SER A 135 -15.96 -25.30 9.59
N LEU A 136 -15.50 -24.96 8.38
CA LEU A 136 -14.93 -23.66 8.07
C LEU A 136 -15.97 -22.54 8.18
N ALA A 137 -17.19 -22.75 7.66
CA ALA A 137 -18.26 -21.75 7.78
C ALA A 137 -18.64 -21.43 9.24
N GLN A 138 -18.50 -22.39 10.15
CA GLN A 138 -18.72 -22.17 11.59
C GLN A 138 -17.57 -21.42 12.25
N ARG A 139 -16.32 -21.79 11.93
CA ARG A 139 -15.14 -21.30 12.65
C ARG A 139 -14.60 -19.97 12.11
N LEU A 140 -14.66 -19.74 10.80
CA LEU A 140 -14.10 -18.54 10.17
C LEU A 140 -14.68 -17.23 10.73
N PRO A 141 -16.00 -17.05 10.92
CA PRO A 141 -16.53 -15.83 11.51
C PRO A 141 -16.04 -15.57 12.95
N ILE A 142 -15.82 -16.63 13.72
CA ILE A 142 -15.34 -16.54 15.10
C ILE A 142 -13.86 -16.11 15.11
N VAL A 143 -13.03 -16.72 14.26
CA VAL A 143 -11.60 -16.35 14.10
C VAL A 143 -11.46 -14.90 13.64
N MET A 144 -12.28 -14.46 12.69
CA MET A 144 -12.22 -13.09 12.16
C MET A 144 -12.66 -12.03 13.17
N THR A 145 -13.56 -12.37 14.10
CA THR A 145 -14.04 -11.44 15.14
C THR A 145 -13.14 -11.45 16.39
N GLN A 146 -12.46 -12.55 16.69
CA GLN A 146 -11.60 -12.71 17.86
C GLN A 146 -10.29 -13.42 17.51
N PRO A 147 -9.40 -12.78 16.72
CA PRO A 147 -8.15 -13.39 16.25
C PRO A 147 -7.23 -13.81 17.40
N GLN A 148 -7.31 -13.12 18.54
CA GLN A 148 -6.52 -13.41 19.75
C GLN A 148 -6.78 -14.79 20.36
N ILE A 149 -7.92 -15.43 20.06
CA ILE A 149 -8.27 -16.77 20.60
C ILE A 149 -7.44 -17.87 19.93
N PHE A 150 -6.84 -17.60 18.78
CA PHE A 150 -6.11 -18.60 17.98
C PHE A 150 -4.61 -18.35 17.92
N HIS A 151 -4.05 -17.50 18.79
CA HIS A 151 -2.60 -17.48 19.04
C HIS A 151 -2.17 -18.81 19.66
N THR A 152 -1.85 -19.77 18.80
CA THR A 152 -1.00 -20.90 19.17
C THR A 152 0.42 -20.38 19.07
N GLU A 153 1.10 -20.33 20.22
CA GLU A 153 2.55 -20.12 20.28
C GLU A 153 3.21 -21.16 19.36
N ILE A 154 3.97 -20.69 18.38
CA ILE A 154 4.89 -21.48 17.56
C ILE A 154 6.28 -21.32 18.18
#